data_AF-A0A090ZLV3-F1
#
_entry.id   AF-A0A090ZLV3-F1
#
_cell.length_a   1.000
_cell.length_b   1.000
_cell.length_c   1.000
_cell.angle_alpha   90.00
_cell.angle_beta   90.00
_cell.angle_gamma   90.00
#
_symmetry.space_group_name_H-M   'P 1'
#
loop_
_entity.id
_entity.type
_entity.pdbx_description
1 polymer ?
#
loop_
_entity_poly.entity_id
_entity_poly.type
_entity_poly.pdbx_seq_one_letter_code
_entity_poly.pdbx_strand_id
1 'polypeptide(L)'
;MFAYERITIPIHTINELQLYGTFYRGSKNQTYKGTILYFHGGGLIFGHREDLPPKYISLLAENGYGLLALDYLLAPESKLPAIMQAIHRSIEWFMKEGLHTLKIDPSNYYVMGRSAGGVFGFVSCCSC
;
A
#
# COMPACT_ATOMS: atom_id res chain seq x y z
N MET A 1 -0.40 17.11 -16.77
CA MET A 1 -1.51 16.98 -15.79
C MET A 1 -1.54 15.51 -15.39
N PHE A 2 -1.38 15.19 -14.11
CA PHE A 2 -1.33 13.77 -13.69
C PHE A 2 -2.73 13.16 -13.80
N ALA A 3 -2.81 11.90 -14.25
CA ALA A 3 -4.07 11.21 -14.56
C ALA A 3 -4.78 10.62 -13.32
N TYR A 4 -4.41 11.04 -12.12
CA TYR A 4 -4.87 10.44 -10.87
C TYR A 4 -5.08 11.47 -9.74
N GLU A 5 -6.00 11.16 -8.84
CA GLU A 5 -6.27 11.87 -7.59
C GLU A 5 -5.55 11.15 -6.43
N ARG A 6 -4.93 11.91 -5.52
CA ARG A 6 -4.22 11.37 -4.35
C ARG A 6 -5.04 11.59 -3.07
N ILE A 7 -5.29 10.51 -2.34
CA ILE A 7 -6.06 10.52 -1.08
C ILE A 7 -5.24 9.83 0.01
N THR A 8 -4.92 10.56 1.09
CA THR A 8 -4.21 10.00 2.25
C THR A 8 -5.18 9.74 3.37
N ILE A 9 -5.11 8.54 3.96
CA ILE A 9 -6.01 8.09 5.03
C ILE A 9 -5.23 7.40 6.15
N PRO A 10 -5.65 7.55 7.41
CA PRO A 10 -5.14 6.73 8.50
C PRO A 10 -5.60 5.28 8.31
N ILE A 11 -4.72 4.31 8.57
CA ILE A 11 -5.04 2.88 8.47
C ILE A 11 -5.20 2.25 9.86
N HIS A 12 -4.14 2.24 10.65
CA HIS A 12 -4.14 1.68 12.01
C HIS A 12 -2.98 2.26 12.80
N THR A 13 -3.02 2.06 14.12
CA THR A 13 -2.03 2.57 15.06
C THR A 13 -1.31 1.40 15.72
N ILE A 14 0.02 1.48 15.78
CA ILE A 14 0.86 0.48 16.47
C ILE A 14 1.83 1.22 17.38
N ASN A 15 1.83 0.88 18.67
CA ASN A 15 2.70 1.50 19.67
C ASN A 15 2.64 3.04 19.60
N GLU A 16 1.42 3.59 19.56
CA GLU A 16 1.14 5.04 19.46
C GLU A 16 1.54 5.70 18.12
N LEU A 17 2.18 4.96 17.21
CA LEU A 17 2.48 5.43 15.86
C LEU A 17 1.29 5.17 14.92
N GLN A 18 0.69 6.26 14.42
CA GLN A 18 -0.34 6.19 13.39
C GLN A 18 0.32 5.90 12.04
N LEU A 19 -0.07 4.80 11.41
CA LEU A 19 0.30 4.48 10.04
C LEU A 19 -0.76 5.01 9.08
N TYR A 20 -0.33 5.40 7.89
CA TYR A 20 -1.18 5.93 6.83
C TYR A 20 -1.07 5.12 5.54
N GLY A 21 -2.10 5.25 4.71
CA GLY A 21 -2.11 4.81 3.32
C GLY A 21 -2.37 5.99 2.39
N THR A 22 -1.65 6.07 1.28
CA THR A 22 -1.93 6.99 0.18
C THR A 22 -2.51 6.19 -0.98
N PHE A 23 -3.79 6.42 -1.28
CA PHE A 23 -4.47 5.86 -2.44
C PHE A 23 -4.36 6.81 -3.64
N TYR A 24 -3.92 6.27 -4.77
CA TYR A 24 -3.90 6.94 -6.05
C TYR A 24 -5.09 6.43 -6.87
N ARG A 25 -6.12 7.26 -6.93
CA ARG A 25 -7.36 6.98 -7.65
C ARG A 25 -7.18 7.38 -9.11
N GLY A 26 -7.48 6.47 -10.03
CA GLY A 26 -7.63 6.76 -11.45
C GLY A 26 -8.89 7.60 -11.73
N SER A 27 -9.52 7.41 -12.89
CA SER A 27 -10.72 8.18 -13.25
C SER A 27 -11.86 7.97 -12.23
N LYS A 28 -12.60 9.04 -11.90
CA LYS A 28 -13.86 8.91 -11.15
C LYS A 28 -14.80 8.01 -11.97
N ASN A 29 -15.31 6.93 -11.35
CA ASN A 29 -16.09 5.83 -11.95
C ASN A 29 -15.31 4.72 -12.68
N GLN A 30 -14.00 4.61 -12.48
CA GLN A 30 -13.23 3.49 -13.00
C GLN A 30 -13.44 2.24 -12.13
N THR A 31 -13.94 1.16 -12.72
CA THR A 31 -13.86 -0.19 -12.13
C THR A 31 -12.42 -0.68 -12.24
N TYR A 32 -11.79 -0.99 -11.11
CA TYR A 32 -10.41 -1.47 -11.10
C TYR A 32 -10.34 -2.96 -11.43
N LYS A 33 -9.36 -3.35 -12.25
CA LYS A 33 -8.99 -4.77 -12.47
C LYS A 33 -8.45 -5.39 -11.18
N GLY A 34 -7.86 -4.56 -10.33
CA GLY A 34 -7.47 -4.88 -8.97
C GLY A 34 -6.75 -3.71 -8.30
N THR A 35 -6.47 -3.87 -7.00
CA THR A 35 -5.74 -2.87 -6.21
C THR A 35 -4.35 -3.38 -5.86
N ILE A 36 -3.33 -2.58 -6.17
CA ILE A 36 -1.94 -2.85 -5.82
C ILE A 36 -1.68 -2.25 -4.45
N LEU A 37 -1.35 -3.10 -3.48
CA LEU A 37 -0.84 -2.73 -2.17
C LEU A 37 0.67 -2.57 -2.29
N TYR A 38 1.15 -1.34 -2.22
CA TYR A 38 2.55 -1.00 -2.44
C TYR A 38 3.28 -0.71 -1.13
N PHE A 39 4.40 -1.39 -0.92
CA PHE A 39 5.34 -1.13 0.17
C PHE A 39 6.66 -0.59 -0.38
N HIS A 40 7.10 0.54 0.18
CA HIS A 40 8.28 1.25 -0.31
C HIS A 40 9.59 0.47 -0.12
N GLY A 41 10.64 0.91 -0.81
CA GLY A 41 11.99 0.37 -0.64
C GLY A 41 12.80 1.12 0.40
N GLY A 42 14.02 0.64 0.67
CA GLY A 42 14.96 1.31 1.58
C GLY A 42 15.46 0.45 2.73
N GLY A 43 15.60 -0.86 2.50
CA GLY A 43 16.26 -1.76 3.45
C GLY A 43 15.54 -1.92 4.80
N LEU A 44 14.26 -1.54 4.89
CA LEU A 44 13.50 -1.40 6.14
C LEU A 44 13.97 -0.26 7.06
N ILE A 45 14.99 0.50 6.66
CA ILE A 45 15.64 1.49 7.51
C ILE A 45 15.24 2.92 7.12
N PHE A 46 14.92 3.13 5.85
CA PHE A 46 14.58 4.45 5.32
C PHE A 46 13.51 4.34 4.24
N GLY A 47 12.93 5.49 3.89
CA GLY A 47 11.93 5.63 2.83
C GLY A 47 10.58 6.08 3.35
N HIS A 48 9.62 6.22 2.43
CA HIS A 48 8.25 6.59 2.72
C HIS A 48 7.34 6.02 1.63
N ARG A 49 6.04 5.85 1.94
CA ARG A 49 5.05 5.27 1.02
C ARG A 49 4.94 5.98 -0.34
N GLU A 50 5.36 7.22 -0.44
CA GLU A 50 5.31 8.01 -1.69
C GLU A 50 6.63 7.96 -2.51
N ASP A 51 7.51 6.98 -2.27
CA ASP A 51 8.79 6.84 -2.99
C ASP A 51 8.64 6.33 -4.44
N LEU A 52 7.44 5.89 -4.84
CA LEU A 52 7.19 5.38 -6.17
C LEU A 52 7.13 6.54 -7.19
N PRO A 53 7.97 6.56 -8.24
CA PRO A 53 7.98 7.66 -9.18
C PRO A 53 6.62 7.86 -9.90
N PRO A 54 6.17 9.11 -10.12
CA PRO A 54 4.86 9.41 -10.72
C PRO A 54 4.58 8.71 -12.05
N LYS A 55 5.62 8.46 -12.86
CA LYS A 55 5.49 7.74 -14.14
C LYS A 55 4.93 6.33 -13.96
N TYR A 56 5.31 5.62 -12.89
CA TYR A 56 4.78 4.29 -12.59
C TYR A 56 3.35 4.37 -12.05
N ILE A 57 3.06 5.38 -11.22
CA ILE A 57 1.70 5.61 -10.71
C ILE A 57 0.73 5.87 -11.86
N SER A 58 1.07 6.76 -12.79
CA SER A 58 0.27 7.03 -13.99
C SER A 58 0.08 5.76 -14.83
N LEU A 59 1.15 4.99 -15.07
CA LEU A 59 1.07 3.76 -15.84
C LEU A 59 0.09 2.75 -15.24
N LEU A 60 0.12 2.56 -13.91
CA LEU A 60 -0.79 1.64 -13.22
C LEU A 60 -2.25 2.13 -13.29
N ALA A 61 -2.48 3.43 -13.05
CA ALA A 61 -3.80 4.03 -13.12
C ALA A 61 -4.39 3.94 -14.53
N GLU A 62 -3.60 4.26 -15.57
CA GLU A 62 -4.00 4.17 -16.98
C GLU A 62 -4.33 2.72 -17.39
N ASN A 63 -3.69 1.73 -16.79
CA ASN A 63 -3.97 0.31 -17.05
C ASN A 63 -5.15 -0.27 -16.24
N GLY A 64 -5.80 0.54 -15.41
CA GLY A 64 -6.98 0.15 -14.64
C GLY A 64 -6.68 -0.50 -13.30
N TYR A 65 -5.54 -0.19 -12.68
CA TYR A 65 -5.22 -0.62 -11.32
C TYR A 65 -5.36 0.53 -10.32
N GLY A 66 -5.96 0.25 -9.17
CA GLY A 66 -5.87 1.12 -8.02
C GLY A 66 -4.50 0.94 -7.38
N LEU A 67 -3.89 2.00 -6.86
CA LEU A 67 -2.61 1.89 -6.14
C LEU A 67 -2.80 2.43 -4.72
N LEU A 68 -2.63 1.56 -3.72
CA LEU A 68 -2.61 1.92 -2.32
C LEU A 68 -1.19 1.75 -1.78
N ALA A 69 -0.48 2.86 -1.60
CA ALA A 69 0.83 2.86 -0.98
C ALA A 69 0.69 2.94 0.54
N LEU A 70 1.31 2.02 1.28
CA LEU A 70 1.11 1.84 2.72
C LEU A 70 2.39 2.13 3.50
N ASP A 71 2.25 2.80 4.64
CA ASP A 71 3.33 2.90 5.62
C ASP A 71 3.55 1.54 6.32
N TYR A 72 4.78 1.34 6.78
CA TYR A 72 5.15 0.25 7.67
C TYR A 72 6.24 0.75 8.65
N LEU A 73 6.46 0.00 9.73
CA LEU A 73 7.44 0.37 10.76
C LEU A 73 8.88 0.26 10.22
N LEU A 74 9.75 1.20 10.60
CA LEU A 74 11.16 1.16 10.21
C LEU A 74 12.06 0.57 11.30
N ALA A 75 13.16 -0.02 10.87
CA ALA A 75 14.30 -0.39 11.70
C ALA A 75 15.30 0.78 11.78
N PRO A 76 16.08 0.89 12.86
CA PRO A 76 16.16 -0.01 14.01
C PRO A 76 15.08 0.20 15.09
N GLU A 77 14.23 1.24 14.96
CA GLU A 77 13.22 1.61 15.97
C GLU A 77 12.23 0.47 16.21
N SER A 78 11.94 -0.33 15.18
CA SER A 78 11.13 -1.54 15.27
C SER A 78 11.89 -2.78 14.82
N LYS A 79 11.72 -3.87 15.56
CA LYS A 79 12.27 -5.19 15.18
C LYS A 79 11.46 -5.81 14.05
N LEU A 80 12.11 -6.64 13.23
CA LEU A 80 11.48 -7.30 12.08
C LEU A 80 10.11 -7.95 12.37
N PRO A 81 9.87 -8.67 13.49
CA PRO A 81 8.54 -9.21 13.79
C PRO A 81 7.44 -8.15 13.91
N ALA A 82 7.74 -6.98 14.49
CA ALA A 82 6.79 -5.88 14.60
C ALA A 82 6.53 -5.24 13.23
N ILE A 83 7.57 -5.10 12.40
CA ILE A 83 7.45 -4.62 11.02
C ILE A 83 6.51 -5.53 10.22
N MET A 84 6.72 -6.85 10.31
CA MET A 84 5.88 -7.84 9.63
C MET A 84 4.43 -7.80 10.13
N GLN A 85 4.22 -7.67 11.44
CA GLN A 85 2.89 -7.54 12.01
C GLN A 85 2.18 -6.27 11.53
N ALA A 86 2.89 -5.14 11.43
CA ALA A 86 2.34 -3.89 10.91
C ALA A 86 1.87 -4.04 9.47
N ILE A 87 2.66 -4.69 8.63
CA ILE A 87 2.34 -4.95 7.23
C ILE A 87 1.11 -5.86 7.12
N HIS A 88 1.07 -6.95 7.90
CA HIS A 88 -0.07 -7.85 7.90
C HIS A 88 -1.34 -7.12 8.32
N ARG A 89 -1.28 -6.29 9.36
CA ARG A 89 -2.41 -5.44 9.79
C ARG A 89 -2.84 -4.45 8.72
N SER A 90 -1.91 -3.88 7.94
CA SER A 90 -2.24 -2.99 6.82
C SER A 90 -3.02 -3.72 5.73
N ILE A 91 -2.64 -4.96 5.42
CA ILE A 91 -3.35 -5.80 4.44
C ILE A 91 -4.72 -6.22 4.98
N GLU A 92 -4.79 -6.66 6.24
CA GLU A 92 -6.07 -6.99 6.88
C GLU A 92 -7.03 -5.79 6.90
N TRP A 93 -6.52 -4.59 7.24
CA TRP A 93 -7.28 -3.36 7.22
C TRP A 93 -7.84 -3.09 5.82
N PHE A 94 -7.01 -3.26 4.77
CA PHE A 94 -7.47 -3.08 3.40
C PHE A 94 -8.64 -4.02 3.06
N MET A 95 -8.52 -5.29 3.43
CA MET A 95 -9.53 -6.32 3.17
C MET A 95 -10.83 -6.11 3.95
N LYS A 96 -10.75 -5.65 5.21
CA LYS A 96 -11.90 -5.49 6.11
C LYS A 96 -12.61 -4.14 5.95
N GLU A 97 -11.84 -3.06 5.76
CA GLU A 97 -12.34 -1.68 5.87
C GLU A 97 -11.94 -0.80 4.69
N GLY A 98 -10.77 -1.07 4.09
CA GLY A 98 -10.18 -0.23 3.05
C GLY A 98 -11.03 -0.15 1.79
N LEU A 99 -11.62 -1.27 1.34
CA LEU A 99 -12.50 -1.28 0.16
C LEU A 99 -13.66 -0.27 0.29
N HIS A 100 -14.33 -0.28 1.45
CA HIS A 100 -15.44 0.64 1.74
C HIS A 100 -14.95 2.08 1.92
N THR A 101 -13.88 2.29 2.72
CA THR A 101 -13.30 3.61 2.97
C THR A 101 -12.84 4.30 1.68
N LEU A 102 -12.25 3.53 0.77
CA LEU A 102 -11.77 4.00 -0.52
C LEU A 102 -12.87 3.98 -1.60
N LYS A 103 -14.10 3.56 -1.31
CA LYS A 103 -15.19 3.46 -2.29
C LYS A 103 -14.72 2.77 -3.58
N ILE A 104 -14.12 1.59 -3.41
CA ILE A 104 -13.67 0.72 -4.49
C ILE A 104 -14.48 -0.58 -4.44
N ASP A 105 -14.88 -1.07 -5.60
CA ASP A 105 -15.60 -2.33 -5.67
C ASP A 105 -14.68 -3.50 -5.24
N PRO A 106 -15.24 -4.57 -4.64
CA PRO A 106 -14.49 -5.78 -4.35
C PRO A 106 -13.78 -6.26 -5.62
N SER A 107 -12.46 -6.24 -5.58
CA SER A 107 -11.61 -6.59 -6.70
C SER A 107 -10.39 -7.35 -6.19
N ASN A 108 -9.71 -8.06 -7.08
CA ASN A 108 -8.46 -8.73 -6.74
C ASN A 108 -7.46 -7.70 -6.18
N TYR A 109 -6.61 -8.13 -5.24
CA TYR A 109 -5.50 -7.30 -4.79
C TYR A 109 -4.17 -7.98 -5.06
N TYR A 110 -3.15 -7.15 -5.26
CA TYR A 110 -1.79 -7.59 -5.55
C TYR A 110 -0.85 -6.90 -4.58
N VAL A 111 0.12 -7.62 -4.03
CA VAL A 111 1.15 -7.01 -3.19
C VAL A 111 2.38 -6.74 -4.05
N MET A 112 2.85 -5.49 -4.01
CA MET A 112 4.02 -5.02 -4.73
C MET A 112 4.95 -4.32 -3.74
N GLY A 113 6.26 -4.40 -3.98
CA GLY A 113 7.17 -3.51 -3.30
C GLY A 113 8.51 -3.40 -4.01
N ARG A 114 9.29 -2.39 -3.64
CA ARG A 114 10.57 -2.07 -4.28
C ARG A 114 11.72 -2.55 -3.39
N SER A 115 12.64 -3.36 -3.91
CA SER A 115 13.81 -3.87 -3.15
C SER A 115 13.38 -4.57 -1.86
N ALA A 116 13.67 -4.02 -0.67
CA ALA A 116 13.21 -4.56 0.62
C ALA A 116 11.68 -4.67 0.71
N GLY A 117 10.94 -3.74 0.10
CA GLY A 117 9.47 -3.84 0.00
C GLY A 117 9.00 -5.04 -0.82
N GLY A 118 9.84 -5.54 -1.74
CA GLY A 118 9.57 -6.73 -2.54
C GLY A 118 9.57 -8.03 -1.73
N VAL A 119 10.30 -8.07 -0.61
CA VAL A 119 10.29 -9.21 0.33
C VAL A 119 8.88 -9.41 0.90
N PHE A 120 8.10 -8.33 1.06
CA PHE A 120 6.75 -8.42 1.60
C PHE A 120 5.72 -8.99 0.61
N GLY A 121 5.90 -8.77 -0.69
CA GLY A 121 5.10 -9.46 -1.71
C GLY A 121 5.26 -10.98 -1.65
N PHE A 122 6.46 -11.45 -1.31
CA PHE A 122 6.75 -12.87 -1.16
C PHE A 122 6.18 -13.46 0.14
N VAL A 123 6.37 -12.80 1.28
CA VAL A 123 5.91 -13.33 2.59
C VAL A 123 4.39 -13.28 2.75
N SER A 124 3.71 -12.29 2.17
CA SER A 124 2.24 -12.18 2.24
C SER A 124 1.54 -13.32 1.47
N CYS A 125 2.16 -13.84 0.41
CA CYS A 125 1.61 -14.94 -0.39
C CYS A 125 1.70 -16.31 0.31
N CYS A 126 2.59 -16.46 1.29
CA CYS A 126 2.81 -17.73 2.00
C CYS A 126 1.95 -17.92 3.26
N SER A 127 1.16 -16.91 3.65
CA SER A 127 0.32 -16.95 4.86
C SER A 127 -1.17 -17.20 4.58
N CYS A 128 -1.52 -17.71 3.39
CA CYS A 128 -2.87 -18.17 3.07
C CYS A 128 -3.16 -19.55 3.65
#